data_AF-A0AAN1EJA0-F1
#
_entry.id   AF-A0AAN1EJA0-F1
#
_cell.length_a   1.000
_cell.length_b   1.000
_cell.length_c   1.000
_cell.angle_alpha   90.00
_cell.angle_beta   90.00
_cell.angle_gamma   90.00
#
_symmetry.space_group_name_H-M   'P 1'
#
loop_
_entity.id
_entity.type
_entity.pdbx_description
1 polymer ?
#
loop_
_entity_poly.entity_id
_entity_poly.type
_entity_poly.pdbx_seq_one_letter_code
_entity_poly.pdbx_strand_id
1 'polypeptide(L)'
;MNAISLALANPLLNGAGGSAGDPDRYMFFATRNRMPSGGIVTAASGTNYVCTKIVVNTPQYKMRTFRFHLSGFASTEGGNSPQETVVTGTIGAPGNSVVADAMFIRVAGIFYQCSFAGSTTVTVADQTNGAWTDELTIPDVAPESEIEIWLFYHTAVGEKVWPVYRIQKHRGERVWGAGDLASLVAFKDSPLADSTAALDTGYGTQAQPQYWGADFMVAKGDWDGRSVALAFCDSIGEARQEYSSAADMRGNLGWLRRWLDRDGGPGRIPHCLIGMPGAGSVREYTGSGSSIATRRRDIIREIIAFNGNKWPFTVITNQMGQNDTASTYTQFFTTNYRSLVTRLRAEYAGVRIVAFPPLGRTTVTRNITLTSVGTVATATIASGLNGLATGQTVSISGATPTAYNGSYVIAVVDANTFTYNFAGGTSPASGTITCNDLGLRAEYQVYGANNSWPSDGTDASGKWRLRDDILAQTSACCDAAIDTYAAWVSPSRDGVWPGMLELASTTLTAQAGTDGVTTYNQIVVADASIFRPEQTLHIYSGPDGLARLSTQVVASIAGNVITYQGLSAVVLPAGSVVRPAPCVGELSPVSFIHPQPIMIDRISSGIAQSEKLKFNS
;
A
#
# COMPACT_ATOMS: atom_id res chain seq x y z
N MET A 1 -22.44 28.43 11.14
CA MET A 1 -21.75 29.32 10.19
C MET A 1 -22.14 28.90 8.79
N ASN A 2 -22.85 29.75 8.05
CA ASN A 2 -23.53 29.38 6.80
C ASN A 2 -22.56 29.19 5.63
N ALA A 3 -22.84 28.19 4.77
CA ALA A 3 -22.03 27.74 3.63
C ALA A 3 -21.66 28.83 2.61
N ILE A 4 -22.35 29.98 2.63
CA ILE A 4 -22.06 31.14 1.78
C ILE A 4 -20.77 31.88 2.21
N SER A 5 -20.37 31.76 3.49
CA SER A 5 -19.18 32.43 4.02
C SER A 5 -17.86 31.76 3.62
N LEU A 6 -17.85 30.48 3.23
CA LEU A 6 -16.62 29.78 2.84
C LEU A 6 -16.22 30.06 1.37
N ALA A 7 -17.19 30.33 0.50
CA ALA A 7 -16.95 30.58 -0.92
C ALA A 7 -16.25 31.94 -1.18
N LEU A 8 -16.44 32.92 -0.28
CA LEU A 8 -15.84 34.25 -0.40
C LEU A 8 -14.38 34.32 0.08
N ALA A 9 -13.85 33.28 0.74
CA ALA A 9 -12.52 33.30 1.35
C ALA A 9 -11.45 32.50 0.56
N ASN A 10 -11.81 31.79 -0.51
CA ASN A 10 -10.86 30.93 -1.21
C ASN A 10 -10.88 31.15 -2.74
N PRO A 11 -9.81 31.73 -3.32
CA PRO A 11 -9.73 32.01 -4.76
C PRO A 11 -9.83 30.77 -5.66
N LEU A 12 -9.64 29.57 -5.09
CA LEU A 12 -9.78 28.29 -5.80
C LEU A 12 -11.23 27.84 -6.00
N LEU A 13 -12.20 28.41 -5.26
CA LEU A 13 -13.64 28.11 -5.42
C LEU A 13 -14.35 29.09 -6.36
N ASN A 14 -13.72 30.23 -6.66
CA ASN A 14 -14.15 31.11 -7.75
C ASN A 14 -13.37 30.73 -9.00
N GLY A 15 -14.05 30.20 -10.02
CA GLY A 15 -13.47 29.87 -11.33
C GLY A 15 -12.92 31.06 -12.13
N ALA A 16 -12.43 32.10 -11.47
CA ALA A 16 -11.89 33.32 -12.06
C ALA A 16 -10.68 33.91 -11.28
N GLY A 17 -10.07 33.18 -10.33
CA GLY A 17 -8.99 33.79 -9.52
C GLY A 17 -8.04 32.86 -8.76
N GLY A 18 -7.87 31.60 -9.17
CA GLY A 18 -6.76 30.79 -8.65
C GLY A 18 -5.43 31.48 -8.95
N SER A 19 -4.49 31.51 -8.01
CA SER A 19 -3.11 31.94 -8.26
C SER A 19 -2.62 31.26 -9.53
N ALA A 20 -2.44 32.01 -10.62
CA ALA A 20 -2.09 31.44 -11.91
C ALA A 20 -0.84 30.58 -11.71
N GLY A 21 -1.02 29.25 -11.80
CA GLY A 21 0.11 28.35 -11.64
C GLY A 21 1.14 28.66 -12.72
N ASP A 22 2.39 28.42 -12.40
CA ASP A 22 3.49 28.70 -13.31
C ASP A 22 3.51 27.64 -14.42
N PRO A 23 3.16 27.98 -15.67
CA PRO A 23 3.06 26.99 -16.73
C PRO A 23 4.43 26.45 -17.17
N ASP A 24 5.51 27.14 -16.82
CA ASP A 24 6.88 26.74 -17.10
C ASP A 24 7.52 25.97 -15.93
N ARG A 25 6.78 25.73 -14.85
CA ARG A 25 7.24 24.94 -13.72
C ARG A 25 6.94 23.46 -13.93
N TYR A 26 7.97 22.63 -13.86
CA TYR A 26 7.83 21.19 -13.76
C TYR A 26 7.19 20.82 -12.42
N MET A 27 6.06 20.12 -12.48
CA MET A 27 5.33 19.59 -11.32
C MET A 27 5.24 18.07 -11.40
N PHE A 28 5.25 17.39 -10.25
CA PHE A 28 4.86 15.98 -10.21
C PHE A 28 3.42 15.82 -10.71
N PHE A 29 3.17 14.81 -11.56
CA PHE A 29 1.87 14.66 -12.20
C PHE A 29 1.29 13.24 -12.18
N ALA A 30 2.15 12.22 -12.15
CA ALA A 30 1.77 10.84 -12.44
C ALA A 30 1.18 10.13 -11.21
N THR A 31 0.02 9.50 -11.38
CA THR A 31 -0.69 8.73 -10.33
C THR A 31 0.04 7.48 -9.83
N ARG A 32 0.97 6.96 -10.61
CA ARG A 32 1.59 5.64 -10.38
C ARG A 32 3.05 5.69 -9.95
N ASN A 33 3.54 6.83 -9.51
CA ASN A 33 4.95 6.92 -9.12
C ASN A 33 5.28 5.92 -7.98
N ARG A 34 6.45 5.27 -8.07
CA ARG A 34 6.92 4.33 -7.06
C ARG A 34 8.43 4.36 -6.97
N MET A 35 8.96 4.27 -5.75
CA MET A 35 10.40 4.24 -5.52
C MET A 35 10.96 2.83 -5.75
N PRO A 36 12.20 2.71 -6.23
CA PRO A 36 12.85 1.42 -6.43
C PRO A 36 13.02 0.71 -5.07
N SER A 37 12.18 -0.27 -4.79
CA SER A 37 12.15 -1.02 -3.53
C SER A 37 11.41 -2.34 -3.71
N GLY A 38 11.77 -3.36 -2.93
CA GLY A 38 11.13 -4.67 -2.98
C GLY A 38 12.01 -5.76 -3.60
N GLY A 39 11.37 -6.76 -4.22
CA GLY A 39 12.03 -7.98 -4.68
C GLY A 39 12.88 -7.75 -5.93
N ILE A 40 14.20 -7.92 -5.82
CA ILE A 40 15.14 -7.75 -6.93
C ILE A 40 15.06 -8.92 -7.91
N VAL A 41 14.85 -8.62 -9.19
CA VAL A 41 14.80 -9.60 -10.28
C VAL A 41 16.19 -9.84 -10.85
N THR A 42 16.45 -11.07 -11.33
CA THR A 42 17.69 -11.45 -12.01
C THR A 42 17.43 -11.61 -13.50
N ALA A 43 18.25 -10.98 -14.34
CA ALA A 43 18.15 -11.13 -15.78
C ALA A 43 18.48 -12.56 -16.19
N ALA A 44 17.59 -13.18 -16.95
CA ALA A 44 17.74 -14.54 -17.48
C ALA A 44 18.14 -14.50 -18.97
N SER A 45 18.79 -15.56 -19.45
CA SER A 45 19.11 -15.71 -20.87
C SER A 45 17.83 -15.76 -21.71
N GLY A 46 17.82 -15.04 -22.84
CA GLY A 46 16.67 -14.94 -23.73
C GLY A 46 15.59 -13.94 -23.28
N THR A 47 15.73 -13.35 -22.09
CA THR A 47 14.91 -12.24 -21.60
C THR A 47 15.78 -11.18 -20.90
N ASN A 48 17.03 -11.06 -21.32
CA ASN A 48 17.99 -10.11 -20.78
C ASN A 48 17.79 -8.70 -21.37
N TYR A 49 17.13 -8.60 -22.52
CA TYR A 49 16.47 -7.37 -22.96
C TYR A 49 15.02 -7.41 -22.47
N VAL A 50 14.54 -6.30 -21.91
CA VAL A 50 13.19 -6.15 -21.37
C VAL A 50 12.57 -4.85 -21.86
N CYS A 51 11.28 -4.91 -22.20
CA CYS A 51 10.44 -3.74 -22.39
C CYS A 51 9.40 -3.70 -21.29
N THR A 52 9.40 -2.64 -20.48
CA THR A 52 8.31 -2.34 -19.54
C THR A 52 7.39 -1.29 -20.13
N LYS A 53 6.10 -1.61 -20.16
CA LYS A 53 5.02 -0.69 -20.47
C LYS A 53 4.20 -0.45 -19.23
N ILE A 54 4.28 0.75 -18.66
CA ILE A 54 3.43 1.18 -17.54
C ILE A 54 2.44 2.26 -18.02
N VAL A 55 1.32 2.40 -17.32
CA VAL A 55 0.31 3.41 -17.64
C VAL A 55 0.13 4.32 -16.43
N VAL A 56 0.32 5.62 -16.64
CA VAL A 56 0.09 6.68 -15.65
C VAL A 56 -1.00 7.62 -16.14
N ASN A 57 -1.63 8.36 -15.23
CA ASN A 57 -2.65 9.34 -15.59
C ASN A 57 -2.20 10.77 -15.31
N THR A 58 -2.59 11.71 -16.17
CA THR A 58 -2.43 13.14 -15.95
C THR A 58 -3.45 13.67 -14.94
N PRO A 59 -3.18 14.79 -14.26
CA PRO A 59 -4.11 15.44 -13.35
C PRO A 59 -5.20 16.21 -14.12
N GLN A 60 -6.04 16.97 -13.41
CA GLN A 60 -7.17 17.70 -14.00
C GLN A 60 -6.76 19.02 -14.69
N TYR A 61 -5.55 19.09 -15.24
CA TYR A 61 -5.07 20.20 -16.06
C TYR A 61 -4.17 19.66 -17.19
N LYS A 62 -4.03 20.47 -18.25
CA LYS A 62 -3.29 20.08 -19.46
C LYS A 62 -1.79 19.96 -19.17
N MET A 63 -1.13 19.06 -19.90
CA MET A 63 0.32 18.85 -19.86
C MET A 63 0.92 18.96 -21.25
N ARG A 64 2.21 19.30 -21.33
CA ARG A 64 2.85 19.56 -22.63
C ARG A 64 4.29 19.08 -22.71
N THR A 65 5.05 19.29 -21.64
CA THR A 65 6.50 19.11 -21.66
C THR A 65 6.91 18.23 -20.51
N PHE A 66 7.56 17.10 -20.79
CA PHE A 66 7.76 16.01 -19.85
C PHE A 66 9.25 15.75 -19.59
N ARG A 67 9.55 15.30 -18.37
CA ARG A 67 10.81 14.65 -18.00
C ARG A 67 10.54 13.45 -17.11
N PHE A 68 11.34 12.41 -17.31
CA PHE A 68 11.28 11.16 -16.55
C PHE A 68 12.66 10.84 -15.98
N HIS A 69 12.69 10.30 -14.78
CA HIS A 69 13.92 9.86 -14.13
C HIS A 69 13.99 8.34 -14.12
N LEU A 70 15.19 7.79 -14.31
CA LEU A 70 15.50 6.37 -14.15
C LEU A 70 16.52 6.21 -13.04
N SER A 71 16.14 5.62 -11.90
CA SER A 71 17.04 5.46 -10.75
C SER A 71 18.15 4.45 -11.00
N GLY A 72 19.34 4.77 -10.46
CA GLY A 72 20.47 3.85 -10.34
C GLY A 72 20.66 3.32 -8.91
N PHE A 73 19.59 3.17 -8.13
CA PHE A 73 19.63 2.65 -6.77
C PHE A 73 18.32 1.93 -6.42
N ALA A 74 18.34 1.13 -5.34
CA ALA A 74 17.14 0.60 -4.70
C ALA A 74 17.17 0.93 -3.20
N SER A 75 16.05 0.72 -2.53
CA SER A 75 15.93 0.84 -1.08
C SER A 75 15.31 -0.41 -0.46
N THR A 76 15.76 -0.70 0.76
CA THR A 76 15.35 -1.84 1.58
C THR A 76 13.89 -1.64 2.00
N GLU A 77 13.08 -2.70 1.89
CA GLU A 77 11.79 -2.80 2.58
C GLU A 77 11.93 -3.54 3.93
N GLY A 78 11.18 -3.14 4.96
CA GLY A 78 11.20 -3.75 6.29
C GLY A 78 12.07 -3.03 7.33
N GLY A 79 12.81 -3.78 8.15
CA GLY A 79 13.35 -3.28 9.43
C GLY A 79 14.32 -2.09 9.33
N ASN A 80 15.07 -1.98 8.23
CA ASN A 80 16.03 -0.89 8.00
C ASN A 80 15.53 0.16 7.02
N SER A 81 14.30 0.08 6.53
CA SER A 81 13.78 1.03 5.56
C SER A 81 13.84 2.48 6.08
N PRO A 82 14.10 3.46 5.21
CA PRO A 82 14.26 3.36 3.74
C PRO A 82 15.73 3.38 3.30
N GLN A 83 16.59 2.66 4.03
CA GLN A 83 18.00 2.46 3.70
C GLN A 83 18.20 2.07 2.22
N GLU A 84 19.13 2.73 1.53
CA GLU A 84 19.54 2.37 0.19
C GLU A 84 20.23 1.00 0.21
N THR A 85 19.84 0.15 -0.73
CA THR A 85 20.36 -1.20 -0.90
C THR A 85 21.28 -1.23 -2.10
N VAL A 86 22.37 -1.97 -1.95
CA VAL A 86 23.23 -2.32 -3.08
C VAL A 86 22.55 -3.39 -3.92
N VAL A 87 22.39 -3.12 -5.22
CA VAL A 87 21.91 -4.12 -6.17
C VAL A 87 23.13 -4.88 -6.71
N THR A 88 23.46 -6.02 -6.08
CA THR A 88 24.71 -6.76 -6.36
C THR A 88 24.63 -7.64 -7.60
N GLY A 89 25.69 -7.63 -8.42
CA GLY A 89 25.88 -8.31 -9.71
C GLY A 89 27.07 -7.68 -10.45
N THR A 90 27.52 -8.18 -11.60
CA THR A 90 28.67 -7.59 -12.36
C THR A 90 28.30 -7.50 -13.83
N ILE A 91 28.31 -6.33 -14.49
CA ILE A 91 29.46 -5.58 -15.07
C ILE A 91 29.74 -4.28 -14.28
N GLY A 92 30.87 -4.02 -13.63
CA GLY A 92 32.18 -4.66 -13.48
C GLY A 92 32.77 -4.35 -12.08
N ALA A 93 31.89 -4.17 -11.08
CA ALA A 93 32.09 -3.55 -9.75
C ALA A 93 32.41 -2.03 -9.75
N PRO A 94 31.88 -1.24 -8.77
CA PRO A 94 30.46 -0.83 -8.72
C PRO A 94 29.71 -1.12 -10.03
N GLY A 95 28.75 -2.03 -9.97
CA GLY A 95 28.79 -3.14 -10.92
C GLY A 95 27.49 -3.68 -11.48
N ASN A 96 26.39 -2.97 -11.33
CA ASN A 96 25.13 -3.39 -11.95
C ASN A 96 24.58 -2.21 -12.75
N SER A 97 25.14 -1.97 -13.93
CA SER A 97 24.65 -0.91 -14.81
C SER A 97 23.55 -1.45 -15.69
N VAL A 98 22.39 -0.78 -15.69
CA VAL A 98 21.32 -1.10 -16.63
C VAL A 98 21.39 -0.10 -17.76
N VAL A 99 21.40 -0.60 -18.99
CA VAL A 99 21.36 0.24 -20.17
C VAL A 99 19.91 0.44 -20.55
N ALA A 100 19.44 1.68 -20.49
CA ALA A 100 18.17 2.07 -21.11
C ALA A 100 18.45 2.25 -22.62
N ASP A 101 18.15 1.22 -23.40
CA ASP A 101 18.36 1.19 -24.85
C ASP A 101 17.51 2.23 -25.59
N ALA A 102 16.26 2.38 -25.14
CA ALA A 102 15.33 3.39 -25.65
C ALA A 102 14.24 3.66 -24.62
N MET A 103 13.71 4.87 -24.62
CA MET A 103 12.53 5.23 -23.84
C MET A 103 11.56 6.04 -24.69
N PHE A 104 10.28 5.69 -24.62
CA PHE A 104 9.20 6.42 -25.29
C PHE A 104 8.09 6.72 -24.29
N ILE A 105 7.36 7.79 -24.56
CA ILE A 105 5.97 7.92 -24.10
C ILE A 105 5.03 7.69 -25.27
N ARG A 106 3.85 7.15 -24.98
CA ARG A 106 2.76 7.05 -25.96
C ARG A 106 1.53 7.75 -25.43
N VAL A 107 1.05 8.73 -26.19
CA VAL A 107 -0.10 9.55 -25.84
C VAL A 107 -1.06 9.57 -27.02
N ALA A 108 -2.34 9.28 -26.77
CA ALA A 108 -3.37 9.17 -27.81
C ALA A 108 -2.94 8.30 -29.01
N GLY A 109 -2.22 7.20 -28.73
CA GLY A 109 -1.73 6.25 -29.74
C GLY A 109 -0.41 6.62 -30.42
N ILE A 110 0.11 7.84 -30.23
CA ILE A 110 1.33 8.35 -30.88
C ILE A 110 2.54 8.17 -29.96
N PHE A 111 3.63 7.60 -30.49
CA PHE A 111 4.90 7.44 -29.77
C PHE A 111 5.79 8.67 -29.91
N TYR A 112 6.37 9.11 -28.80
CA TYR A 112 7.35 10.17 -28.71
C TYR A 112 8.61 9.64 -28.03
N GLN A 113 9.75 9.79 -28.70
CA GLN A 113 11.05 9.32 -28.20
C GLN A 113 11.59 10.28 -27.14
N CYS A 114 11.98 9.74 -25.98
CA CYS A 114 12.78 10.47 -25.00
C CYS A 114 14.27 10.40 -25.37
N SER A 115 15.03 11.41 -24.98
CA SER A 115 16.49 11.41 -25.08
C SER A 115 17.15 11.67 -23.72
N PHE A 116 18.45 11.43 -23.63
CA PHE A 116 19.31 11.62 -22.47
C PHE A 116 20.59 12.33 -22.95
N ALA A 117 20.73 13.62 -22.66
CA ALA A 117 21.81 14.46 -23.18
C ALA A 117 21.98 14.35 -24.71
N GLY A 118 20.86 14.31 -25.45
CA GLY A 118 20.81 14.19 -26.91
C GLY A 118 20.94 12.76 -27.45
N SER A 119 21.21 11.76 -26.60
CA SER A 119 21.26 10.34 -26.97
C SER A 119 19.91 9.65 -26.74
N THR A 120 19.52 8.66 -27.54
CA THR A 120 18.33 7.83 -27.25
C THR A 120 18.59 6.74 -26.22
N THR A 121 19.85 6.53 -25.84
CA THR A 121 20.32 5.49 -24.93
C THR A 121 21.11 6.09 -23.77
N VAL A 122 21.00 5.51 -22.57
CA VAL A 122 21.83 5.87 -21.42
C VAL A 122 22.19 4.64 -20.57
N THR A 123 23.42 4.60 -20.08
CA THR A 123 23.86 3.61 -19.08
C THR A 123 23.69 4.19 -17.69
N VAL A 124 22.81 3.59 -16.88
CA VAL A 124 22.58 3.99 -15.49
C VAL A 124 23.35 3.04 -14.58
N ALA A 125 24.34 3.56 -13.86
CA ALA A 125 25.18 2.78 -12.95
C ALA A 125 24.54 2.59 -11.57
N ASP A 126 24.84 1.46 -10.92
CA ASP A 126 24.42 1.21 -9.53
C ASP A 126 25.02 2.21 -8.55
N GLN A 127 24.28 2.47 -7.48
CA GLN A 127 24.58 3.45 -6.45
C GLN A 127 24.79 4.87 -7.01
N THR A 128 24.05 5.22 -8.05
CA THR A 128 23.97 6.60 -8.55
C THR A 128 22.56 7.16 -8.33
N ASN A 129 22.41 8.48 -8.50
CA ASN A 129 21.08 9.07 -8.49
C ASN A 129 20.26 8.53 -9.66
N GLY A 130 20.88 8.36 -10.83
CA GLY A 130 20.22 7.86 -12.02
C GLY A 130 20.45 8.78 -13.20
N ALA A 131 19.50 8.79 -14.13
CA ALA A 131 19.49 9.69 -15.27
C ALA A 131 18.10 10.29 -15.48
N TRP A 132 18.05 11.60 -15.75
CA TRP A 132 16.87 12.29 -16.25
C TRP A 132 16.86 12.27 -17.78
N THR A 133 15.68 12.09 -18.37
CA THR A 133 15.49 12.43 -19.77
C THR A 133 15.69 13.93 -19.99
N ASP A 134 16.06 14.29 -21.21
CA ASP A 134 15.93 15.65 -21.72
C ASP A 134 14.47 16.11 -21.69
N GLU A 135 14.28 17.40 -21.90
CA GLU A 135 12.95 17.98 -22.06
C GLU A 135 12.27 17.45 -23.32
N LEU A 136 11.08 16.84 -23.15
CA LEU A 136 10.27 16.34 -24.27
C LEU A 136 8.96 17.13 -24.37
N THR A 137 8.88 18.05 -25.32
CA THR A 137 7.66 18.81 -25.63
C THR A 137 6.88 18.13 -26.74
N ILE A 138 5.61 17.85 -26.48
CA ILE A 138 4.67 17.22 -27.42
C ILE A 138 3.39 18.07 -27.54
N PRO A 139 2.46 17.78 -28.47
CA PRO A 139 1.15 18.43 -28.47
C PRO A 139 0.45 18.30 -27.11
N ASP A 140 -0.40 19.28 -26.78
CA ASP A 140 -1.11 19.33 -25.49
C ASP A 140 -1.81 18.00 -25.18
N VAL A 141 -1.46 17.44 -24.03
CA VAL A 141 -2.13 16.28 -23.44
C VAL A 141 -3.29 16.79 -22.60
N ALA A 142 -4.49 16.29 -22.89
CA ALA A 142 -5.69 16.68 -22.17
C ALA A 142 -5.61 16.31 -20.68
N PRO A 143 -6.38 17.01 -19.83
CA PRO A 143 -6.57 16.59 -18.43
C PRO A 143 -7.02 15.13 -18.33
N GLU A 144 -6.65 14.47 -17.25
CA GLU A 144 -7.09 13.11 -16.90
C GLU A 144 -6.87 12.04 -17.99
N SER A 145 -5.85 12.24 -18.82
CA SER A 145 -5.47 11.33 -19.90
C SER A 145 -4.44 10.29 -19.44
N GLU A 146 -4.52 9.11 -20.06
CA GLU A 146 -3.51 8.08 -19.90
C GLU A 146 -2.24 8.42 -20.71
N ILE A 147 -1.09 8.14 -20.12
CA ILE A 147 0.22 8.16 -20.78
C ILE A 147 0.83 6.78 -20.57
N GLU A 148 1.15 6.10 -21.66
CA GLU A 148 1.96 4.88 -21.61
C GLU A 148 3.44 5.28 -21.58
N ILE A 149 4.21 4.72 -20.65
CA ILE A 149 5.67 4.88 -20.60
C ILE A 149 6.29 3.54 -20.96
N TRP A 150 7.10 3.56 -22.00
CA TRP A 150 7.75 2.40 -22.59
C TRP A 150 9.26 2.51 -22.38
N LEU A 151 9.82 1.66 -21.52
CA LEU A 151 11.26 1.60 -21.30
C LEU A 151 11.79 0.28 -21.85
N PHE A 152 12.70 0.38 -22.82
CA PHE A 152 13.47 -0.72 -23.35
C PHE A 152 14.84 -0.68 -22.68
N TYR A 153 15.22 -1.77 -22.03
CA TYR A 153 16.49 -1.84 -21.32
C TYR A 153 17.08 -3.24 -21.40
N HIS A 154 18.38 -3.33 -21.15
CA HIS A 154 19.02 -4.61 -20.94
C HIS A 154 19.97 -4.60 -19.77
N THR A 155 20.19 -5.80 -19.27
CA THR A 155 21.08 -6.11 -18.16
C THR A 155 21.76 -7.44 -18.51
N ALA A 156 23.02 -7.64 -18.14
CA ALA A 156 23.68 -8.89 -18.52
C ALA A 156 23.02 -10.10 -17.82
N VAL A 157 23.12 -11.28 -18.43
CA VAL A 157 22.55 -12.49 -17.83
C VAL A 157 23.20 -12.77 -16.47
N GLY A 158 22.38 -12.98 -15.44
CA GLY A 158 22.81 -13.20 -14.05
C GLY A 158 22.94 -11.94 -13.20
N GLU A 159 22.90 -10.76 -13.83
CA GLU A 159 22.82 -9.47 -13.13
C GLU A 159 21.40 -9.16 -12.65
N LYS A 160 21.28 -8.08 -11.88
CA LYS A 160 20.06 -7.72 -11.17
C LYS A 160 19.43 -6.46 -11.75
N VAL A 161 18.15 -6.24 -11.49
CA VAL A 161 17.41 -5.08 -11.98
C VAL A 161 16.73 -4.35 -10.82
N TRP A 162 16.74 -3.02 -10.83
CA TRP A 162 16.08 -2.23 -9.78
C TRP A 162 14.56 -2.45 -9.80
N PRO A 163 13.95 -2.82 -8.67
CA PRO A 163 12.55 -3.21 -8.62
C PRO A 163 11.63 -2.01 -8.45
N VAL A 164 11.00 -1.53 -9.52
CA VAL A 164 10.06 -0.41 -9.44
C VAL A 164 8.62 -0.90 -9.57
N TYR A 165 8.26 -1.48 -10.70
CA TYR A 165 6.87 -1.75 -11.07
C TYR A 165 6.52 -3.23 -11.11
N ARG A 166 5.46 -3.62 -10.38
CA ARG A 166 4.67 -4.80 -10.72
C ARG A 166 3.73 -4.43 -11.86
N ILE A 167 3.60 -5.28 -12.87
CA ILE A 167 2.81 -4.96 -14.07
C ILE A 167 1.32 -5.18 -13.83
N GLN A 168 0.48 -4.18 -14.15
CA GLN A 168 -0.98 -4.21 -13.99
C GLN A 168 -1.70 -4.51 -15.31
N LYS A 169 -1.77 -5.80 -15.69
CA LYS A 169 -2.31 -6.22 -17.00
C LYS A 169 -3.72 -5.72 -17.32
N HIS A 170 -4.58 -5.65 -16.31
CA HIS A 170 -5.95 -5.17 -16.45
C HIS A 170 -6.05 -3.69 -16.85
N ARG A 171 -4.94 -2.93 -16.77
CA ARG A 171 -4.81 -1.54 -17.24
C ARG A 171 -4.04 -1.41 -18.55
N GLY A 172 -3.86 -2.52 -19.27
CA GLY A 172 -3.09 -2.51 -20.51
C GLY A 172 -1.58 -2.38 -20.33
N GLU A 173 -1.06 -2.48 -19.10
CA GLU A 173 0.39 -2.58 -18.82
C GLU A 173 0.93 -3.95 -19.23
N ARG A 174 2.19 -4.00 -19.64
CA ARG A 174 2.84 -5.22 -20.16
C ARG A 174 4.32 -5.25 -19.83
N VAL A 175 4.88 -6.47 -19.82
CA VAL A 175 6.33 -6.70 -19.80
C VAL A 175 6.70 -7.73 -20.85
N TRP A 176 7.64 -7.38 -21.73
CA TRP A 176 8.16 -8.27 -22.75
C TRP A 176 9.64 -8.48 -22.56
N GLY A 177 10.11 -9.70 -22.84
CA GLY A 177 11.51 -10.10 -22.77
C GLY A 177 11.95 -10.73 -24.08
N ALA A 178 13.18 -10.45 -24.49
CA ALA A 178 13.81 -11.05 -25.65
C ALA A 178 15.34 -11.16 -25.47
N GLY A 179 16.00 -11.81 -26.43
CA GLY A 179 17.46 -11.87 -26.51
C GLY A 179 18.11 -10.64 -27.14
N ASP A 180 17.32 -9.77 -27.77
CA ASP A 180 17.77 -8.56 -28.47
C ASP A 180 16.71 -7.44 -28.46
N LEU A 181 17.17 -6.22 -28.71
CA LEU A 181 16.32 -5.02 -28.73
C LEU A 181 15.33 -4.98 -29.91
N ALA A 182 15.74 -5.46 -31.09
CA ALA A 182 14.92 -5.34 -32.30
C ALA A 182 13.61 -6.13 -32.17
N SER A 183 13.69 -7.32 -31.57
CA SER A 183 12.55 -8.16 -31.20
C SER A 183 11.59 -7.44 -30.24
N LEU A 184 12.10 -6.64 -29.31
CA LEU A 184 11.24 -5.90 -28.38
C LEU A 184 10.56 -4.70 -29.04
N VAL A 185 11.28 -3.94 -29.86
CA VAL A 185 10.76 -2.72 -30.48
C VAL A 185 9.53 -3.01 -31.36
N ALA A 186 9.43 -4.22 -31.92
CA ALA A 186 8.27 -4.68 -32.68
C ALA A 186 6.94 -4.67 -31.88
N PHE A 187 6.99 -4.79 -30.54
CA PHE A 187 5.76 -4.73 -29.72
C PHE A 187 5.06 -3.37 -29.74
N LYS A 188 5.70 -2.30 -30.24
CA LYS A 188 5.05 -1.01 -30.46
C LYS A 188 3.89 -1.09 -31.46
N ASP A 189 3.94 -2.05 -32.40
CA ASP A 189 2.88 -2.29 -33.37
C ASP A 189 1.73 -3.13 -32.79
N SER A 190 1.98 -3.84 -31.68
CA SER A 190 1.02 -4.68 -30.97
C SER A 190 1.01 -4.39 -29.46
N PRO A 191 0.60 -3.17 -29.04
CA PRO A 191 0.83 -2.65 -27.70
C PRO A 191 0.02 -3.31 -26.58
N LEU A 192 -0.86 -4.25 -26.93
CA LEU A 192 -1.67 -5.05 -26.02
C LEU A 192 -1.33 -6.53 -26.06
N ALA A 193 -0.34 -6.94 -26.88
CA ALA A 193 0.17 -8.30 -26.91
C ALA A 193 0.45 -8.78 -25.48
N ASP A 194 0.19 -10.07 -25.22
CA ASP A 194 0.40 -10.63 -23.90
C ASP A 194 1.88 -10.51 -23.50
N SER A 195 2.11 -10.27 -22.20
CA SER A 195 3.45 -10.23 -21.64
C SER A 195 4.18 -11.54 -21.87
N THR A 196 5.51 -11.50 -21.92
CA THR A 196 6.33 -12.72 -21.97
C THR A 196 6.08 -13.56 -20.71
N ALA A 197 5.56 -14.78 -20.87
CA ALA A 197 5.11 -15.62 -19.77
C ALA A 197 6.18 -15.86 -18.68
N ALA A 198 7.46 -15.97 -19.07
CA ALA A 198 8.57 -16.15 -18.13
C ALA A 198 8.79 -14.93 -17.20
N LEU A 199 8.43 -13.74 -17.65
CA LEU A 199 8.50 -12.49 -16.88
C LEU A 199 7.20 -12.21 -16.12
N ASP A 200 6.09 -12.82 -16.52
CA ASP A 200 4.77 -12.48 -16.02
C ASP A 200 4.20 -13.55 -15.08
N THR A 201 5.02 -13.92 -14.09
CA THR A 201 4.71 -14.95 -13.10
C THR A 201 4.07 -14.34 -11.85
N GLY A 202 3.20 -15.11 -11.18
CA GLY A 202 2.63 -14.70 -9.89
C GLY A 202 1.78 -13.43 -9.93
N TYR A 203 1.18 -13.07 -11.08
CA TYR A 203 0.29 -11.91 -11.18
C TYR A 203 -0.80 -11.93 -10.11
N GLY A 204 -1.08 -10.78 -9.49
CA GLY A 204 -2.04 -10.76 -8.39
C GLY A 204 -1.50 -11.42 -7.13
N THR A 205 -0.17 -11.58 -6.98
CA THR A 205 0.45 -12.00 -5.71
C THR A 205 1.62 -11.10 -5.33
N GLN A 206 2.01 -11.12 -4.04
CA GLN A 206 3.19 -10.40 -3.55
C GLN A 206 4.49 -10.86 -4.23
N ALA A 207 4.53 -12.10 -4.73
CA ALA A 207 5.65 -12.70 -5.42
C ALA A 207 5.77 -12.25 -6.89
N GLN A 208 4.83 -11.45 -7.41
CA GLN A 208 4.94 -10.92 -8.76
C GLN A 208 6.27 -10.13 -8.91
N PRO A 209 7.08 -10.43 -9.96
CA PRO A 209 8.30 -9.72 -10.24
C PRO A 209 8.09 -8.21 -10.42
N GLN A 210 9.12 -7.45 -10.06
CA GLN A 210 9.17 -6.00 -10.22
C GLN A 210 10.23 -5.63 -11.25
N TYR A 211 9.88 -4.70 -12.13
CA TYR A 211 10.72 -4.29 -13.25
C TYR A 211 11.12 -2.82 -13.16
N TRP A 212 12.22 -2.49 -13.84
CA TRP A 212 12.73 -1.12 -13.89
C TRP A 212 11.82 -0.22 -14.73
N GLY A 213 11.81 1.06 -14.40
CA GLY A 213 10.94 2.05 -15.00
C GLY A 213 11.14 3.41 -14.35
N ALA A 214 10.43 4.41 -14.86
CA ALA A 214 10.57 5.76 -14.34
C ALA A 214 10.01 5.90 -12.91
N ASP A 215 10.79 6.40 -11.97
CA ASP A 215 10.44 6.53 -10.54
C ASP A 215 9.96 7.95 -10.18
N PHE A 216 10.58 8.97 -10.78
CA PHE A 216 10.14 10.36 -10.74
C PHE A 216 9.69 10.82 -12.13
N MET A 217 8.56 11.55 -12.17
CA MET A 217 7.96 12.03 -13.40
C MET A 217 7.45 13.44 -13.18
N VAL A 218 7.93 14.39 -13.97
CA VAL A 218 7.52 15.78 -13.90
C VAL A 218 7.08 16.30 -15.25
N ALA A 219 6.12 17.22 -15.24
CA ALA A 219 5.65 17.86 -16.45
C ALA A 219 5.35 19.34 -16.23
N LYS A 220 5.57 20.13 -17.28
CA LYS A 220 5.01 21.47 -17.46
C LYS A 220 3.67 21.37 -18.17
N GLY A 221 2.87 22.42 -18.06
CA GLY A 221 1.55 22.48 -18.65
C GLY A 221 0.76 23.65 -18.11
N ASP A 222 -0.56 23.58 -18.16
CA ASP A 222 -1.41 24.64 -17.65
C ASP A 222 -1.69 24.40 -16.15
N TRP A 223 -0.62 24.22 -15.36
CA TRP A 223 -0.77 24.04 -13.91
C TRP A 223 -1.55 25.23 -13.33
N ASP A 224 -2.60 24.92 -12.59
CA ASP A 224 -3.60 25.89 -12.14
C ASP A 224 -3.36 26.38 -10.70
N GLY A 225 -2.16 26.14 -10.17
CA GLY A 225 -1.76 26.55 -8.84
C GLY A 225 -2.25 25.62 -7.72
N ARG A 226 -2.98 24.53 -8.04
CA ARG A 226 -3.41 23.55 -7.02
C ARG A 226 -2.22 22.91 -6.32
N SER A 227 -2.44 22.43 -5.11
CA SER A 227 -1.39 21.77 -4.36
C SER A 227 -0.90 20.49 -5.03
N VAL A 228 0.42 20.26 -4.97
CA VAL A 228 1.09 19.05 -5.43
C VAL A 228 1.88 18.47 -4.26
N ALA A 229 1.65 17.21 -3.92
CA ALA A 229 2.13 16.60 -2.69
C ALA A 229 3.42 15.80 -2.89
N LEU A 230 4.46 16.09 -2.11
CA LEU A 230 5.56 15.16 -1.85
C LEU A 230 5.24 14.36 -0.60
N ALA A 231 5.10 13.04 -0.72
CA ALA A 231 4.56 12.20 0.35
C ALA A 231 5.61 11.26 0.96
N PHE A 232 5.82 11.45 2.26
CA PHE A 232 6.57 10.53 3.12
C PHE A 232 5.59 9.58 3.78
N CYS A 233 5.75 8.29 3.50
CA CYS A 233 4.86 7.26 4.00
C CYS A 233 5.59 5.95 4.29
N ASP A 234 4.95 5.11 5.09
CA ASP A 234 5.43 3.76 5.34
C ASP A 234 4.61 2.71 4.55
N SER A 235 4.64 1.45 4.98
CA SER A 235 3.83 0.35 4.41
C SER A 235 2.33 0.64 4.29
N ILE A 236 1.77 1.45 5.19
CA ILE A 236 0.35 1.78 5.24
C ILE A 236 -0.01 2.76 4.13
N GLY A 237 0.77 3.83 3.97
CA GLY A 237 0.56 4.81 2.89
C GLY A 237 1.07 4.35 1.53
N GLU A 238 2.14 3.55 1.47
CA GLU A 238 2.68 3.04 0.19
C GLU A 238 1.81 1.96 -0.46
N ALA A 239 0.96 1.28 0.34
CA ALA A 239 0.02 0.23 -0.05
C ALA A 239 0.55 -1.21 0.00
N ARG A 240 1.31 -1.62 1.02
CA ARG A 240 1.91 -2.98 1.11
C ARG A 240 0.94 -4.15 0.82
N GLN A 241 -0.35 -4.01 1.14
CA GLN A 241 -1.36 -5.07 1.00
C GLN A 241 -2.10 -5.08 -0.34
N GLU A 242 -1.82 -4.12 -1.23
CA GLU A 242 -2.29 -4.09 -2.60
C GLU A 242 -1.08 -3.89 -3.52
N TYR A 243 -0.87 -4.78 -4.48
CA TYR A 243 0.39 -4.80 -5.22
C TYR A 243 0.22 -4.80 -6.75
N SER A 244 -0.91 -5.28 -7.30
CA SER A 244 -1.08 -5.30 -8.76
C SER A 244 -2.55 -5.20 -9.22
N SER A 245 -3.26 -6.32 -9.20
CA SER A 245 -4.64 -6.51 -9.67
C SER A 245 -5.67 -5.70 -8.89
N ALA A 246 -5.32 -5.22 -7.69
CA ALA A 246 -6.19 -4.37 -6.88
C ALA A 246 -6.17 -2.88 -7.29
N ALA A 247 -5.29 -2.44 -8.20
CA ALA A 247 -5.21 -1.03 -8.59
C ALA A 247 -6.55 -0.49 -9.12
N ASP A 248 -6.84 0.78 -8.84
CA ASP A 248 -7.97 1.44 -9.49
C ASP A 248 -7.67 1.73 -10.97
N MET A 249 -8.68 2.18 -11.74
CA MET A 249 -8.50 2.49 -13.17
C MET A 249 -7.37 3.51 -13.41
N ARG A 250 -7.11 4.40 -12.46
CA ARG A 250 -6.07 5.42 -12.54
C ARG A 250 -4.69 4.94 -12.09
N GLY A 251 -4.59 3.68 -11.65
CA GLY A 251 -3.35 3.01 -11.26
C GLY A 251 -3.01 3.16 -9.77
N ASN A 252 -3.90 3.74 -8.96
CA ASN A 252 -3.63 3.96 -7.54
C ASN A 252 -3.82 2.68 -6.73
N LEU A 253 -2.85 2.41 -5.87
CA LEU A 253 -2.89 1.39 -4.82
C LEU A 253 -2.90 2.08 -3.46
N GLY A 254 -3.60 1.49 -2.49
CA GLY A 254 -3.68 1.98 -1.13
C GLY A 254 -4.57 3.19 -0.95
N TRP A 255 -4.80 3.54 0.32
CA TRP A 255 -5.79 4.56 0.65
C TRP A 255 -5.26 5.97 0.38
N LEU A 256 -3.96 6.20 0.56
CA LEU A 256 -3.36 7.54 0.47
C LEU A 256 -3.36 8.04 -0.98
N ARG A 257 -2.87 7.24 -1.94
CA ARG A 257 -2.93 7.59 -3.37
C ARG A 257 -4.36 7.78 -3.84
N ARG A 258 -5.25 6.83 -3.49
CA ARG A 258 -6.68 6.93 -3.85
C ARG A 258 -7.35 8.16 -3.25
N TRP A 259 -7.03 8.55 -2.02
CA TRP A 259 -7.59 9.75 -1.41
C TRP A 259 -7.04 11.03 -2.04
N LEU A 260 -5.73 11.10 -2.30
CA LEU A 260 -5.09 12.23 -2.98
C LEU A 260 -5.65 12.43 -4.39
N ASP A 261 -5.72 11.35 -5.16
CA ASP A 261 -6.20 11.36 -6.55
C ASP A 261 -7.72 11.31 -6.66
N ARG A 262 -8.51 11.22 -5.58
CA ARG A 262 -9.98 11.28 -5.69
C ARG A 262 -10.44 12.69 -6.07
N ASP A 263 -11.40 12.81 -6.97
CA ASP A 263 -12.00 14.11 -7.27
C ASP A 263 -12.94 14.58 -6.14
N GLY A 264 -12.99 15.89 -5.90
CA GLY A 264 -13.74 16.52 -4.82
C GLY A 264 -12.91 17.48 -3.97
N GLY A 265 -13.60 18.41 -3.28
CA GLY A 265 -12.92 19.51 -2.58
C GLY A 265 -12.15 20.39 -3.59
N PRO A 266 -10.84 20.63 -3.40
CA PRO A 266 -10.00 21.33 -4.38
C PRO A 266 -9.61 20.47 -5.60
N GLY A 267 -10.16 19.25 -5.72
CA GLY A 267 -9.92 18.32 -6.82
C GLY A 267 -8.86 17.27 -6.51
N ARG A 268 -8.34 16.64 -7.57
CA ARG A 268 -7.24 15.68 -7.48
C ARG A 268 -5.94 16.39 -7.16
N ILE A 269 -5.22 15.87 -6.16
CA ILE A 269 -3.90 16.34 -5.74
C ILE A 269 -2.85 15.50 -6.45
N PRO A 270 -2.13 16.05 -7.44
CA PRO A 270 -0.98 15.38 -8.02
C PRO A 270 0.05 15.10 -6.93
N HIS A 271 0.76 13.98 -7.03
CA HIS A 271 1.61 13.54 -5.93
C HIS A 271 2.84 12.78 -6.39
N CYS A 272 3.83 12.73 -5.51
CA CYS A 272 4.96 11.83 -5.59
C CYS A 272 5.14 11.17 -4.22
N LEU A 273 4.74 9.90 -4.10
CA LEU A 273 5.03 9.09 -2.92
C LEU A 273 6.45 8.57 -2.99
N ILE A 274 7.28 9.02 -2.05
CA ILE A 274 8.68 8.62 -1.93
C ILE A 274 8.92 7.62 -0.81
N GLY A 275 7.90 7.28 -0.03
CA GLY A 275 7.95 6.27 1.02
C GLY A 275 7.97 4.83 0.51
N MET A 276 8.14 3.87 1.43
CA MET A 276 8.18 2.43 1.15
C MET A 276 7.81 1.57 2.36
N PRO A 277 7.47 0.28 2.18
CA PRO A 277 7.16 -0.61 3.28
C PRO A 277 8.26 -0.70 4.34
N GLY A 278 7.90 -0.44 5.60
CA GLY A 278 8.81 -0.47 6.74
C GLY A 278 9.52 0.85 7.05
N ALA A 279 9.36 1.89 6.21
CA ALA A 279 10.06 3.16 6.40
C ALA A 279 9.80 3.75 7.80
N GLY A 280 10.88 4.18 8.46
CA GLY A 280 10.85 4.83 9.77
C GLY A 280 11.34 6.28 9.68
N SER A 281 10.73 7.18 10.44
CA SER A 281 11.08 8.60 10.48
C SER A 281 12.53 8.80 10.88
N VAL A 282 13.04 7.92 11.76
CA VAL A 282 14.43 7.92 12.24
C VAL A 282 15.47 7.82 11.12
N ARG A 283 15.16 7.21 9.96
CA ARG A 283 16.11 7.01 8.86
C ARG A 283 15.86 7.87 7.64
N GLU A 284 14.69 8.48 7.51
CA GLU A 284 14.37 9.26 6.31
C GLU A 284 15.33 10.45 6.13
N TYR A 285 15.93 10.54 4.93
CA TYR A 285 16.87 11.62 4.54
C TYR A 285 18.09 11.77 5.46
N THR A 286 18.54 10.68 6.06
CA THR A 286 19.73 10.69 6.92
C THR A 286 20.51 9.38 6.75
N GLY A 287 21.58 9.23 7.52
CA GLY A 287 22.45 8.07 7.52
C GLY A 287 23.72 8.23 6.69
N SER A 288 24.57 7.23 6.79
CA SER A 288 25.84 7.09 6.08
C SER A 288 26.21 5.62 5.99
N GLY A 289 27.04 5.26 5.00
CA GLY A 289 27.44 3.88 4.77
C GLY A 289 26.22 2.98 4.66
N SER A 290 26.08 2.02 5.57
CA SER A 290 24.96 1.09 5.54
C SER A 290 23.62 1.77 5.83
N SER A 291 23.50 2.89 6.55
CA SER A 291 22.19 3.48 6.92
C SER A 291 21.65 4.56 5.95
N ILE A 292 22.36 4.81 4.85
CA ILE A 292 22.10 5.93 3.94
C ILE A 292 20.69 5.89 3.33
N ALA A 293 20.02 7.03 3.28
CA ALA A 293 18.69 7.18 2.66
C ALA A 293 18.50 8.59 2.06
N THR A 294 19.43 9.05 1.22
CA THR A 294 19.50 10.43 0.74
C THR A 294 19.28 10.60 -0.76
N ARG A 295 19.41 9.56 -1.59
CA ARG A 295 19.30 9.69 -3.05
C ARG A 295 17.96 10.23 -3.54
N ARG A 296 16.85 9.76 -2.95
CA ARG A 296 15.51 10.30 -3.25
C ARG A 296 15.44 11.82 -3.05
N ARG A 297 16.05 12.33 -1.98
CA ARG A 297 16.16 13.78 -1.73
C ARG A 297 17.01 14.45 -2.81
N ASP A 298 18.16 13.87 -3.12
CA ASP A 298 19.12 14.46 -4.06
C ASP A 298 18.55 14.52 -5.49
N ILE A 299 17.76 13.53 -5.92
CA ILE A 299 17.03 13.56 -7.20
C ILE A 299 15.97 14.67 -7.23
N ILE A 300 15.26 14.90 -6.11
CA ILE A 300 14.32 16.02 -6.02
C ILE A 300 15.06 17.37 -6.12
N ARG A 301 16.28 17.47 -5.59
CA ARG A 301 17.12 18.65 -5.75
C ARG A 301 17.57 18.85 -7.20
N GLU A 302 17.86 17.80 -7.95
CA GLU A 302 18.21 17.92 -9.38
C GLU A 302 17.10 18.63 -10.17
N ILE A 303 15.83 18.42 -9.80
CA ILE A 303 14.70 19.09 -10.44
C ILE A 303 14.78 20.61 -10.31
N ILE A 304 15.25 21.14 -9.17
CA ILE A 304 15.30 22.61 -8.98
C ILE A 304 16.23 23.29 -9.98
N ALA A 305 17.27 22.59 -10.43
CA ALA A 305 18.27 23.13 -11.36
C ALA A 305 17.66 23.42 -12.74
N PHE A 306 16.69 22.61 -13.17
CA PHE A 306 15.95 22.82 -14.42
C PHE A 306 14.53 23.37 -14.20
N ASN A 307 14.22 23.84 -12.99
CA ASN A 307 12.91 24.37 -12.60
C ASN A 307 13.01 25.79 -12.03
N GLY A 308 14.04 26.54 -12.43
CA GLY A 308 14.22 27.94 -12.02
C GLY A 308 14.32 28.13 -10.50
N ASN A 309 14.97 27.20 -9.80
CA ASN A 309 15.05 27.15 -8.33
C ASN A 309 13.71 26.95 -7.60
N LYS A 310 12.70 26.39 -8.27
CA LYS A 310 11.40 26.04 -7.66
C LYS A 310 11.28 24.53 -7.49
N TRP A 311 10.64 24.11 -6.40
CA TRP A 311 10.34 22.69 -6.16
C TRP A 311 9.30 22.14 -7.15
N PRO A 312 9.23 20.83 -7.43
CA PRO A 312 8.16 20.24 -8.25
C PRO A 312 6.87 19.93 -7.49
N PHE A 313 6.74 20.47 -6.28
CA PHE A 313 5.62 20.27 -5.37
C PHE A 313 5.40 21.53 -4.53
N THR A 314 4.29 21.58 -3.79
CA THR A 314 3.92 22.73 -2.96
C THR A 314 3.58 22.38 -1.52
N VAL A 315 3.38 21.09 -1.22
CA VAL A 315 3.06 20.61 0.12
C VAL A 315 3.77 19.29 0.39
N ILE A 316 4.16 19.07 1.64
CA ILE A 316 4.65 17.79 2.13
C ILE A 316 3.52 17.09 2.86
N THR A 317 3.30 15.82 2.55
CA THR A 317 2.44 14.96 3.35
C THR A 317 3.29 13.99 4.15
N ASN A 318 3.01 13.88 5.45
CA ASN A 318 3.79 13.03 6.36
C ASN A 318 2.87 12.03 7.08
N GLN A 319 2.89 10.77 6.65
CA GLN A 319 2.19 9.65 7.29
C GLN A 319 3.10 8.84 8.22
N MET A 320 4.37 9.23 8.37
CA MET A 320 5.37 8.45 9.10
C MET A 320 5.06 8.32 10.60
N GLY A 321 5.76 7.40 11.26
CA GLY A 321 5.65 7.16 12.70
C GLY A 321 5.23 5.73 13.07
N GLN A 322 4.69 4.94 12.12
CA GLN A 322 4.23 3.59 12.47
C GLN A 322 5.38 2.62 12.81
N ASN A 323 6.51 2.73 12.11
CA ASN A 323 7.66 1.82 12.26
C ASN A 323 8.75 2.35 13.19
N ASP A 324 8.58 3.55 13.74
CA ASP A 324 9.45 4.04 14.80
C ASP A 324 9.08 3.29 16.10
N THR A 325 10.00 2.49 16.66
CA THR A 325 9.72 1.61 17.82
C THR A 325 10.67 1.86 18.99
N ALA A 326 10.80 3.12 19.40
CA ALA A 326 11.68 3.49 20.50
C ALA A 326 11.13 3.03 21.87
N SER A 327 12.04 2.88 22.85
CA SER A 327 11.69 2.48 24.23
C SER A 327 11.20 3.64 25.10
N THR A 328 11.23 4.88 24.60
CA THR A 328 10.67 6.05 25.29
C THR A 328 9.97 6.99 24.32
N TYR A 329 8.88 7.61 24.78
CA TYR A 329 8.09 8.47 23.91
C TYR A 329 8.90 9.69 23.49
N THR A 330 9.77 10.20 24.38
CA THR A 330 10.70 11.27 24.06
C THR A 330 11.61 10.91 22.89
N GLN A 331 12.16 9.70 22.85
CA GLN A 331 12.97 9.25 21.71
C GLN A 331 12.11 9.08 20.46
N PHE A 332 10.95 8.44 20.57
CA PHE A 332 10.02 8.28 19.45
C PHE A 332 9.61 9.63 18.83
N PHE A 333 9.10 10.54 19.64
CA PHE A 333 8.58 11.82 19.17
C PHE A 333 9.68 12.83 18.85
N THR A 334 10.60 13.08 19.77
CA THR A 334 11.64 14.11 19.58
C THR A 334 12.76 13.63 18.66
N THR A 335 13.35 12.47 18.95
CA THR A 335 14.52 11.99 18.20
C THR A 335 14.14 11.44 16.84
N ASN A 336 13.02 10.73 16.70
CA ASN A 336 12.68 10.10 15.43
C ASN A 336 11.76 10.99 14.58
N TYR A 337 10.52 11.21 15.03
CA TYR A 337 9.50 11.91 14.23
C TYR A 337 9.84 13.39 14.01
N ARG A 338 10.09 14.15 15.08
CA ARG A 338 10.40 15.59 14.97
C ARG A 338 11.74 15.85 14.27
N SER A 339 12.73 14.97 14.40
CA SER A 339 13.97 15.16 13.67
C SER A 339 13.78 14.99 12.16
N LEU A 340 12.87 14.11 11.72
CA LEU A 340 12.45 14.09 10.31
C LEU A 340 11.85 15.46 9.93
N VAL A 341 10.88 15.95 10.70
CA VAL A 341 10.25 17.26 10.44
C VAL A 341 11.29 18.39 10.37
N THR A 342 12.28 18.41 11.27
CA THR A 342 13.39 19.37 11.22
C THR A 342 14.21 19.24 9.94
N ARG A 343 14.56 18.02 9.52
CA ARG A 343 15.27 17.81 8.24
C ARG A 343 14.44 18.30 7.05
N LEU A 344 13.13 18.05 7.06
CA LEU A 344 12.23 18.49 5.99
C LEU A 344 12.10 20.00 5.93
N ARG A 345 12.00 20.69 7.08
CA ARG A 345 11.95 22.17 7.12
C ARG A 345 13.27 22.79 6.68
N ALA A 346 14.41 22.15 7.00
CA ALA A 346 15.71 22.60 6.54
C ALA A 346 15.87 22.42 5.01
N GLU A 347 15.39 21.29 4.48
CA GLU A 347 15.47 20.97 3.06
C GLU A 347 14.51 21.80 2.21
N TYR A 348 13.26 21.91 2.66
CA TYR A 348 12.15 22.48 1.92
C TYR A 348 11.59 23.70 2.64
N ALA A 349 12.46 24.69 2.86
CA ALA A 349 12.10 25.91 3.57
C ALA A 349 10.84 26.57 2.98
N GLY A 350 9.89 26.91 3.84
CA GLY A 350 8.61 27.51 3.46
C GLY A 350 7.55 26.55 2.92
N VAL A 351 7.89 25.27 2.70
CA VAL A 351 6.89 24.28 2.30
C VAL A 351 6.10 23.79 3.51
N ARG A 352 4.77 23.82 3.38
CA ARG A 352 3.84 23.35 4.41
C ARG A 352 3.96 21.83 4.60
N ILE A 353 3.99 21.38 5.85
CA ILE A 353 3.98 19.96 6.23
C ILE A 353 2.61 19.61 6.81
N VAL A 354 1.86 18.75 6.12
CA VAL A 354 0.57 18.25 6.58
C VAL A 354 0.71 16.79 7.00
N ALA A 355 0.47 16.53 8.28
CA ALA A 355 0.64 15.21 8.87
C ALA A 355 -0.66 14.39 8.85
N PHE A 356 -0.50 13.08 8.70
CA PHE A 356 -1.54 12.07 8.86
C PHE A 356 -1.14 11.24 10.07
N PRO A 357 -1.87 11.32 11.20
CA PRO A 357 -1.61 10.48 12.35
C PRO A 357 -1.57 8.99 11.98
N PRO A 358 -0.71 8.18 12.64
CA PRO A 358 -0.69 6.75 12.40
C PRO A 358 -2.05 6.09 12.66
N LEU A 359 -2.37 5.07 11.87
CA LEU A 359 -3.55 4.24 12.12
C LEU A 359 -3.33 3.41 13.40
N GLY A 360 -4.40 3.14 14.15
CA GLY A 360 -4.32 2.33 15.37
C GLY A 360 -3.78 0.94 15.08
N ARG A 361 -3.02 0.35 16.01
CA ARG A 361 -2.57 -1.05 15.92
C ARG A 361 -3.17 -1.88 17.05
N THR A 362 -3.86 -2.95 16.67
CA THR A 362 -4.37 -3.95 17.58
C THR A 362 -3.86 -5.35 17.22
N THR A 363 -4.10 -6.31 18.10
CA THR A 363 -3.98 -7.75 17.85
C THR A 363 -5.31 -8.42 18.15
N VAL A 364 -5.52 -9.60 17.58
CA VAL A 364 -6.68 -10.47 17.82
C VAL A 364 -6.27 -11.75 18.54
N THR A 365 -5.14 -11.71 19.25
CA THR A 365 -4.59 -12.88 19.95
C THR A 365 -4.59 -12.63 21.45
N ARG A 366 -5.05 -13.61 22.23
CA ARG A 366 -5.07 -13.58 23.70
C ARG A 366 -4.47 -14.83 24.29
N ASN A 367 -3.79 -14.70 25.42
CA ASN A 367 -3.30 -15.84 26.18
C ASN A 367 -4.47 -16.54 26.88
N ILE A 368 -4.44 -17.87 26.88
CA ILE A 368 -5.45 -18.71 27.53
C ILE A 368 -4.79 -19.82 28.35
N THR A 369 -5.56 -20.46 29.23
CA THR A 369 -5.20 -21.75 29.83
C THR A 369 -6.21 -22.81 29.38
N LEU A 370 -5.78 -24.08 29.37
CA LEU A 370 -6.60 -25.20 28.92
C LEU A 370 -6.58 -26.35 29.94
N THR A 371 -7.76 -26.81 30.30
CA THR A 371 -7.98 -28.10 30.96
C THR A 371 -8.89 -28.96 30.08
N SER A 372 -8.99 -30.26 30.35
CA SER A 372 -9.94 -31.12 29.64
C SER A 372 -10.46 -32.28 30.51
N VAL A 373 -11.62 -32.79 30.10
CA VAL A 373 -12.20 -34.06 30.55
C VAL A 373 -12.62 -34.85 29.31
N GLY A 374 -11.97 -36.01 29.08
CA GLY A 374 -12.19 -36.79 27.87
C GLY A 374 -11.79 -36.01 26.61
N THR A 375 -12.74 -35.81 25.69
CA THR A 375 -12.56 -35.11 24.42
C THR A 375 -13.08 -33.67 24.45
N VAL A 376 -13.38 -33.12 25.62
CA VAL A 376 -13.86 -31.73 25.79
C VAL A 376 -12.77 -30.93 26.50
N ALA A 377 -12.24 -29.92 25.82
CA ALA A 377 -11.32 -28.95 26.39
C ALA A 377 -12.09 -27.72 26.90
N THR A 378 -11.71 -27.21 28.06
CA THR A 378 -12.18 -25.96 28.64
C THR A 378 -11.07 -24.93 28.56
N ALA A 379 -11.32 -23.84 27.85
CA ALA A 379 -10.43 -22.70 27.73
C ALA A 379 -10.85 -21.57 28.66
N THR A 380 -9.87 -21.01 29.37
CA THR A 380 -10.09 -19.85 30.25
C THR A 380 -9.29 -18.66 29.74
N ILE A 381 -9.98 -17.53 29.54
CA ILE A 381 -9.36 -16.23 29.25
C ILE A 381 -9.49 -15.36 30.50
N ALA A 382 -8.37 -15.11 31.18
CA ALA A 382 -8.36 -14.34 32.42
C ALA A 382 -8.92 -12.91 32.24
N SER A 383 -8.71 -12.30 31.08
CA SER A 383 -9.22 -10.97 30.72
C SER A 383 -10.66 -10.95 30.18
N GLY A 384 -11.37 -12.08 30.23
CA GLY A 384 -12.74 -12.24 29.73
C GLY A 384 -12.83 -12.62 28.25
N LEU A 385 -14.00 -13.09 27.83
CA LEU A 385 -14.26 -13.53 26.46
C LEU A 385 -14.45 -12.39 25.46
N ASN A 386 -14.78 -11.18 25.92
CA ASN A 386 -14.81 -9.94 25.12
C ASN A 386 -15.53 -10.11 23.76
N GLY A 387 -16.75 -10.62 23.82
CA GLY A 387 -17.62 -10.77 22.65
C GLY A 387 -17.62 -12.16 22.00
N LEU A 388 -16.71 -13.09 22.34
CA LEU A 388 -16.81 -14.47 21.81
C LEU A 388 -18.20 -15.06 22.07
N ALA A 389 -18.72 -15.80 21.08
CA ALA A 389 -20.05 -16.38 21.13
C ALA A 389 -20.05 -17.88 20.80
N THR A 390 -21.02 -18.62 21.34
CA THR A 390 -21.27 -20.01 20.96
C THR A 390 -21.49 -20.13 19.46
N GLY A 391 -20.90 -21.15 18.84
CA GLY A 391 -20.93 -21.36 17.39
C GLY A 391 -19.84 -20.61 16.62
N GLN A 392 -19.04 -19.77 17.27
CA GLN A 392 -17.91 -19.09 16.63
C GLN A 392 -16.72 -20.03 16.43
N THR A 393 -16.00 -19.88 15.31
CA THR A 393 -14.68 -20.50 15.15
C THR A 393 -13.57 -19.64 15.77
N VAL A 394 -12.71 -20.27 16.56
CA VAL A 394 -11.45 -19.68 17.05
C VAL A 394 -10.27 -20.55 16.64
N SER A 395 -9.08 -19.97 16.57
CA SER A 395 -7.82 -20.70 16.40
C SER A 395 -7.06 -20.79 17.72
N ILE A 396 -6.71 -22.01 18.12
CA ILE A 396 -5.88 -22.33 19.29
C ILE A 396 -4.47 -22.72 18.82
N SER A 397 -3.45 -22.13 19.41
CA SER A 397 -2.04 -22.44 19.09
C SER A 397 -1.12 -22.38 20.31
N GLY A 398 0.04 -23.04 20.23
CA GLY A 398 1.07 -23.01 21.28
C GLY A 398 0.84 -23.97 22.46
N ALA A 399 -0.20 -24.82 22.40
CA ALA A 399 -0.48 -25.82 23.42
C ALA A 399 0.36 -27.09 23.26
N THR A 400 0.71 -27.69 24.40
CA THR A 400 1.28 -29.02 24.55
C THR A 400 0.39 -29.83 25.50
N PRO A 401 -0.13 -31.01 25.11
CA PRO A 401 0.01 -31.68 23.82
C PRO A 401 -0.54 -30.90 22.63
N THR A 402 0.00 -31.17 21.43
CA THR A 402 -0.38 -30.46 20.20
C THR A 402 -1.82 -30.72 19.76
N ALA A 403 -2.47 -31.76 20.28
CA ALA A 403 -3.87 -32.10 20.03
C ALA A 403 -4.86 -30.99 20.44
N TYR A 404 -4.48 -30.09 21.35
CA TYR A 404 -5.29 -28.92 21.70
C TYR A 404 -5.24 -27.81 20.63
N ASN A 405 -4.24 -27.81 19.76
CA ASN A 405 -4.10 -26.78 18.72
C ASN A 405 -5.03 -27.07 17.55
N GLY A 406 -5.52 -26.04 16.87
CA GLY A 406 -6.43 -26.18 15.72
C GLY A 406 -7.45 -25.06 15.61
N SER A 407 -8.30 -25.14 14.59
CA SER A 407 -9.49 -24.29 14.46
C SER A 407 -10.70 -25.03 15.00
N TYR A 408 -11.39 -24.45 15.99
CA TYR A 408 -12.50 -25.10 16.68
C TYR A 408 -13.73 -24.21 16.74
N VAL A 409 -14.90 -24.81 16.57
CA VAL A 409 -16.18 -24.18 16.93
C VAL A 409 -16.36 -24.30 18.45
N ILE A 410 -16.67 -23.18 19.10
CA ILE A 410 -16.72 -23.10 20.56
C ILE A 410 -18.15 -23.09 21.11
N ALA A 411 -18.29 -23.48 22.38
CA ALA A 411 -19.47 -23.23 23.20
C ALA A 411 -19.09 -22.40 24.43
N VAL A 412 -19.60 -21.18 24.51
CA VAL A 412 -19.37 -20.27 25.64
C VAL A 412 -20.11 -20.82 26.87
N VAL A 413 -19.41 -20.88 28.00
CA VAL A 413 -19.94 -21.39 29.27
C VAL A 413 -20.26 -20.23 30.21
N ASP A 414 -19.35 -19.26 30.32
CA ASP A 414 -19.51 -18.05 31.14
C ASP A 414 -18.71 -16.87 30.57
N ALA A 415 -18.56 -15.79 31.35
CA ALA A 415 -17.88 -14.56 30.93
C ALA A 415 -16.37 -14.72 30.63
N ASN A 416 -15.74 -15.82 31.08
CA ASN A 416 -14.31 -16.08 31.00
C ASN A 416 -13.98 -17.44 30.35
N THR A 417 -14.95 -18.35 30.21
CA THR A 417 -14.68 -19.72 29.78
C THR A 417 -15.54 -20.15 28.59
N PHE A 418 -14.92 -20.93 27.71
CA PHE A 418 -15.60 -21.65 26.62
C PHE A 418 -15.05 -23.07 26.51
N THR A 419 -15.81 -23.94 25.85
CA THR A 419 -15.42 -25.32 25.57
C THR A 419 -15.33 -25.59 24.08
N TYR A 420 -14.54 -26.61 23.72
CA TYR A 420 -14.49 -27.15 22.37
C TYR A 420 -14.11 -28.63 22.38
N ASN A 421 -14.50 -29.35 21.33
CA ASN A 421 -14.15 -30.75 21.15
C ASN A 421 -12.77 -30.87 20.49
N PHE A 422 -11.94 -31.76 21.00
CA PHE A 422 -10.60 -32.05 20.49
C PHE A 422 -10.30 -33.55 20.55
N ALA A 423 -9.15 -33.98 20.04
CA ALA A 423 -8.79 -35.41 19.96
C ALA A 423 -8.46 -36.09 21.30
N GLY A 424 -8.34 -35.33 22.40
CA GLY A 424 -7.88 -35.82 23.71
C GLY A 424 -6.39 -35.55 23.97
N GLY A 425 -6.01 -35.49 25.24
CA GLY A 425 -4.62 -35.22 25.67
C GLY A 425 -4.48 -35.10 27.17
N THR A 426 -3.24 -34.98 27.67
CA THR A 426 -2.98 -34.72 29.09
C THR A 426 -3.55 -33.36 29.53
N SER A 427 -4.01 -33.27 30.77
CA SER A 427 -4.64 -32.08 31.36
C SER A 427 -3.94 -31.72 32.68
N PRO A 428 -3.64 -30.43 32.95
CA PRO A 428 -3.81 -29.27 32.07
C PRO A 428 -2.84 -29.30 30.88
N ALA A 429 -3.16 -28.56 29.81
CA ALA A 429 -2.20 -28.30 28.74
C ALA A 429 -1.14 -27.29 29.21
N SER A 430 0.07 -27.39 28.67
CA SER A 430 1.18 -26.46 28.91
C SER A 430 1.57 -25.70 27.64
N GLY A 431 2.50 -24.75 27.76
CA GLY A 431 2.98 -23.90 26.66
C GLY A 431 2.46 -22.46 26.72
N THR A 432 2.88 -21.63 25.76
CA THR A 432 2.34 -20.28 25.57
C THR A 432 1.11 -20.38 24.70
N ILE A 433 -0.01 -20.73 25.32
CA ILE A 433 -1.25 -21.02 24.61
C ILE A 433 -1.98 -19.74 24.27
N THR A 434 -2.36 -19.60 22.99
CA THR A 434 -3.08 -18.43 22.49
C THR A 434 -4.38 -18.81 21.79
N CYS A 435 -5.38 -17.93 21.91
CA CYS A 435 -6.67 -17.98 21.22
C CYS A 435 -6.83 -16.75 20.32
N ASN A 436 -7.24 -16.99 19.08
CA ASN A 436 -7.49 -15.96 18.07
C ASN A 436 -8.94 -16.06 17.54
N ASP A 437 -9.68 -14.96 17.58
CA ASP A 437 -11.07 -14.86 17.09
C ASP A 437 -11.17 -14.67 15.57
N LEU A 438 -10.02 -14.67 14.90
CA LEU A 438 -9.82 -14.48 13.46
C LEU A 438 -10.29 -13.12 12.97
N GLY A 439 -10.37 -12.10 13.84
CA GLY A 439 -10.78 -10.77 13.41
C GLY A 439 -12.28 -10.58 13.25
N LEU A 440 -13.09 -11.50 13.78
CA LEU A 440 -14.52 -11.45 13.62
C LEU A 440 -15.13 -10.25 14.37
N ARG A 441 -14.60 -9.94 15.57
CA ARG A 441 -15.19 -8.98 16.51
C ARG A 441 -14.23 -7.87 16.90
N ALA A 442 -14.70 -6.63 16.91
CA ALA A 442 -13.92 -5.50 17.40
C ALA A 442 -13.67 -5.56 18.91
N GLU A 443 -14.62 -6.12 19.67
CA GLU A 443 -14.53 -6.26 21.13
C GLU A 443 -13.40 -7.20 21.54
N TYR A 444 -13.09 -8.22 20.72
CA TYR A 444 -12.05 -9.19 21.04
C TYR A 444 -10.64 -8.61 20.87
N GLN A 445 -10.48 -7.60 20.03
CA GLN A 445 -9.19 -6.97 19.75
C GLN A 445 -8.51 -6.48 21.05
N VAL A 446 -7.18 -6.48 21.05
CA VAL A 446 -6.37 -5.97 22.15
C VAL A 446 -5.41 -4.95 21.57
N TYR A 447 -5.18 -3.85 22.28
CA TYR A 447 -4.17 -2.90 21.86
C TYR A 447 -2.82 -3.62 21.78
N GLY A 448 -2.12 -3.45 20.67
CA GLY A 448 -0.78 -4.00 20.54
C GLY A 448 0.17 -3.35 21.56
N ALA A 449 1.36 -3.91 21.72
CA ALA A 449 2.42 -3.24 22.46
C ALA A 449 2.53 -1.80 21.94
N ASN A 450 2.53 -0.86 22.88
CA ASN A 450 2.65 0.56 22.62
C ASN A 450 1.53 1.19 21.76
N ASN A 451 0.27 0.76 21.98
CA ASN A 451 -0.92 1.25 21.29
C ASN A 451 -2.12 1.44 22.22
N SER A 452 -1.90 1.68 23.52
CA SER A 452 -2.97 1.84 24.52
C SER A 452 -3.90 2.99 24.17
N TRP A 453 -5.22 2.73 24.21
CA TRP A 453 -6.26 3.74 24.01
C TRP A 453 -7.17 3.86 25.25
N PRO A 454 -7.56 5.09 25.66
CA PRO A 454 -7.03 6.36 25.17
C PRO A 454 -5.53 6.49 25.50
N SER A 455 -4.87 7.51 24.97
CA SER A 455 -3.49 7.80 25.35
C SER A 455 -3.37 7.90 26.88
N ASP A 456 -2.64 6.97 27.50
CA ASP A 456 -2.57 6.85 28.97
C ASP A 456 -1.21 7.31 29.55
N GLY A 457 -0.30 7.79 28.69
CA GLY A 457 1.02 8.29 29.07
C GLY A 457 2.01 7.24 29.60
N THR A 458 1.61 5.98 29.77
CA THR A 458 2.45 4.88 30.27
C THR A 458 3.24 4.18 29.16
N ASP A 459 2.88 4.47 27.91
CA ASP A 459 3.41 3.86 26.72
C ASP A 459 4.75 4.48 26.24
N ALA A 460 5.76 3.62 26.11
CA ALA A 460 7.09 3.90 25.60
C ALA A 460 7.16 4.39 24.14
N SER A 461 6.26 4.03 23.23
CA SER A 461 6.21 4.69 21.89
C SER A 461 4.96 5.52 21.66
N GLY A 462 3.95 5.39 22.53
CA GLY A 462 2.81 6.31 22.68
C GLY A 462 2.14 6.67 21.37
N LYS A 463 1.72 5.71 20.53
CA LYS A 463 1.21 6.04 19.18
C LYS A 463 -0.03 6.92 19.20
N TRP A 464 -0.88 6.73 20.19
CA TRP A 464 -2.02 7.61 20.44
C TRP A 464 -1.59 8.98 20.95
N ARG A 465 -0.54 9.05 21.77
CA ARG A 465 0.10 10.31 22.15
C ARG A 465 0.69 11.04 20.95
N LEU A 466 1.29 10.32 19.99
CA LEU A 466 1.76 10.91 18.74
C LEU A 466 0.60 11.49 17.95
N ARG A 467 -0.50 10.76 17.83
CA ARG A 467 -1.71 11.29 17.19
C ARG A 467 -2.16 12.58 17.88
N ASP A 468 -2.25 12.59 19.20
CA ASP A 468 -2.67 13.77 19.95
C ASP A 468 -1.72 14.95 19.72
N ASP A 469 -0.41 14.72 19.75
CA ASP A 469 0.62 15.73 19.48
C ASP A 469 0.57 16.25 18.02
N ILE A 470 0.29 15.39 17.04
CA ILE A 470 0.10 15.78 15.64
C ILE A 470 -1.16 16.64 15.48
N LEU A 471 -2.28 16.21 16.05
CA LEU A 471 -3.55 16.95 15.95
C LEU A 471 -3.48 18.31 16.64
N ALA A 472 -2.80 18.37 17.79
CA ALA A 472 -2.51 19.61 18.51
C ALA A 472 -1.33 20.40 17.91
N GLN A 473 -0.65 19.87 16.89
CA GLN A 473 0.49 20.49 16.20
C GLN A 473 1.62 20.91 17.16
N THR A 474 1.81 20.13 18.24
CA THR A 474 2.73 20.49 19.31
C THR A 474 4.17 20.53 18.81
N SER A 475 4.98 21.41 19.39
CA SER A 475 6.41 21.49 19.11
C SER A 475 6.76 21.64 17.61
N ALA A 476 5.86 22.27 16.84
CA ALA A 476 5.96 22.45 15.38
C ALA A 476 6.15 21.14 14.59
N CYS A 477 5.57 20.04 15.10
CA CYS A 477 5.66 18.70 14.50
C CYS A 477 4.97 18.59 13.13
N CYS A 478 4.12 19.55 12.77
CA CYS A 478 3.53 19.78 11.45
C CYS A 478 2.91 21.18 11.40
N ASP A 479 2.44 21.62 10.23
CA ASP A 479 1.71 22.88 10.04
C ASP A 479 0.19 22.68 9.95
N ALA A 480 -0.24 21.46 9.65
CA ALA A 480 -1.62 21.02 9.75
C ALA A 480 -1.67 19.51 9.93
N ALA A 481 -2.80 19.01 10.40
CA ALA A 481 -3.06 17.58 10.51
C ALA A 481 -4.41 17.22 9.88
N ILE A 482 -4.44 16.06 9.22
CA ILE A 482 -5.67 15.44 8.70
C ILE A 482 -5.95 14.22 9.57
N ASP A 483 -7.00 14.30 10.37
CA ASP A 483 -7.39 13.20 11.24
C ASP A 483 -8.07 12.10 10.42
N THR A 484 -7.49 10.90 10.44
CA THR A 484 -8.03 9.75 9.74
C THR A 484 -8.95 8.90 10.62
N TYR A 485 -8.99 9.14 11.94
CA TYR A 485 -9.61 8.27 12.95
C TYR A 485 -11.04 7.84 12.59
N ALA A 486 -11.91 8.79 12.28
CA ALA A 486 -13.31 8.53 11.95
C ALA A 486 -13.49 7.64 10.70
N ALA A 487 -12.51 7.61 9.80
CA ALA A 487 -12.57 6.83 8.56
C ALA A 487 -12.27 5.33 8.76
N TRP A 488 -11.67 4.93 9.89
CA TRP A 488 -11.29 3.54 10.13
C TRP A 488 -11.73 2.97 11.47
N VAL A 489 -12.11 3.78 12.45
CA VAL A 489 -12.50 3.26 13.77
C VAL A 489 -13.73 2.34 13.68
N SER A 490 -13.74 1.29 14.51
CA SER A 490 -14.92 0.48 14.76
C SER A 490 -16.06 1.34 15.33
N PRO A 491 -17.31 1.16 14.86
CA PRO A 491 -18.46 1.80 15.48
C PRO A 491 -18.81 1.25 16.87
N SER A 492 -18.39 0.03 17.23
CA SER A 492 -18.68 -0.56 18.54
C SER A 492 -17.60 -0.29 19.59
N ARG A 493 -16.37 0.05 19.17
CA ARG A 493 -15.25 0.26 20.09
C ARG A 493 -14.22 1.25 19.58
N ASP A 494 -13.87 2.19 20.44
CA ASP A 494 -12.83 3.17 20.15
C ASP A 494 -11.43 2.56 20.05
N GLY A 495 -10.56 3.22 19.28
CA GLY A 495 -9.14 2.86 19.16
C GLY A 495 -8.85 1.55 18.43
N VAL A 496 -9.87 0.84 17.94
CA VAL A 496 -9.73 -0.44 17.23
C VAL A 496 -10.32 -0.38 15.82
N TRP A 497 -9.92 -1.33 14.99
CA TRP A 497 -10.45 -1.48 13.64
C TRP A 497 -11.80 -2.22 13.67
N PRO A 498 -12.65 -2.11 12.65
CA PRO A 498 -13.91 -2.85 12.63
C PRO A 498 -13.64 -4.35 12.55
N GLY A 499 -14.42 -5.13 13.29
CA GLY A 499 -14.48 -6.58 13.09
C GLY A 499 -15.22 -6.92 11.81
N MET A 500 -15.07 -8.14 11.29
CA MET A 500 -15.78 -8.56 10.07
C MET A 500 -17.31 -8.52 10.20
N LEU A 501 -17.86 -8.59 11.42
CA LEU A 501 -19.31 -8.41 11.65
C LEU A 501 -19.79 -6.97 11.45
N GLU A 502 -18.89 -5.99 11.50
CA GLU A 502 -19.20 -4.57 11.32
C GLU A 502 -18.97 -4.09 9.88
N LEU A 503 -18.45 -4.98 9.03
CA LEU A 503 -18.20 -4.72 7.61
C LEU A 503 -19.33 -5.30 6.74
N ALA A 504 -19.49 -4.71 5.56
CA ALA A 504 -20.41 -5.25 4.57
C ALA A 504 -20.05 -6.70 4.23
N SER A 505 -21.08 -7.51 4.02
CA SER A 505 -20.95 -8.93 3.68
C SER A 505 -22.01 -9.32 2.66
N THR A 506 -21.81 -10.48 2.04
CA THR A 506 -22.74 -11.04 1.08
C THR A 506 -22.99 -12.52 1.40
N THR A 507 -23.85 -13.18 0.64
CA THR A 507 -24.13 -14.61 0.80
C THR A 507 -23.89 -15.37 -0.49
N LEU A 508 -23.55 -16.65 -0.38
CA LEU A 508 -23.53 -17.58 -1.50
C LEU A 508 -24.95 -17.76 -2.04
N THR A 509 -25.12 -17.62 -3.35
CA THR A 509 -26.38 -17.89 -4.04
C THR A 509 -26.44 -19.30 -4.61
N ALA A 510 -25.28 -19.95 -4.75
CA ALA A 510 -25.15 -21.32 -5.22
C ALA A 510 -24.27 -22.13 -4.27
N GLN A 511 -24.59 -23.41 -4.12
CA GLN A 511 -23.77 -24.35 -3.37
C GLN A 511 -22.51 -24.69 -4.16
N ALA A 512 -21.38 -24.79 -3.46
CA ALA A 512 -20.13 -25.34 -3.99
C ALA A 512 -19.75 -26.61 -3.23
N GLY A 513 -19.11 -27.57 -3.90
CA GLY A 513 -18.55 -28.77 -3.29
C GLY A 513 -19.34 -30.06 -3.50
N THR A 514 -20.48 -30.04 -4.21
CA THR A 514 -21.40 -31.20 -4.25
C THR A 514 -21.85 -31.63 -5.65
N ASP A 515 -21.39 -30.97 -6.70
CA ASP A 515 -21.74 -31.31 -8.10
C ASP A 515 -20.79 -32.37 -8.73
N GLY A 516 -19.91 -32.96 -7.91
CA GLY A 516 -18.88 -33.91 -8.36
C GLY A 516 -17.52 -33.27 -8.68
N VAL A 517 -17.39 -31.94 -8.63
CA VAL A 517 -16.10 -31.25 -8.74
C VAL A 517 -15.28 -31.46 -7.46
N THR A 518 -14.04 -31.95 -7.62
CA THR A 518 -13.15 -32.28 -6.49
C THR A 518 -12.65 -31.05 -5.74
N THR A 519 -12.41 -29.96 -6.45
CA THR A 519 -11.97 -28.68 -5.88
C THR A 519 -12.50 -27.50 -6.67
N TYR A 520 -12.90 -26.45 -5.98
CA TYR A 520 -13.40 -25.20 -6.56
C TYR A 520 -12.38 -24.09 -6.40
N ASN A 521 -12.24 -23.27 -7.43
CA ASN A 521 -11.62 -21.95 -7.34
C ASN A 521 -12.63 -20.81 -7.48
N GLN A 522 -13.94 -21.08 -7.51
CA GLN A 522 -14.96 -20.07 -7.74
C GLN A 522 -16.16 -20.24 -6.82
N ILE A 523 -16.77 -19.10 -6.45
CA ILE A 523 -18.09 -19.03 -5.83
C ILE A 523 -18.97 -17.98 -6.51
N VAL A 524 -20.28 -18.15 -6.40
CA VAL A 524 -21.28 -17.17 -6.83
C VAL A 524 -21.94 -16.57 -5.60
N VAL A 525 -21.93 -15.24 -5.52
CA VAL A 525 -22.49 -14.48 -4.39
C VAL A 525 -23.66 -13.60 -4.81
N ALA A 526 -24.40 -13.05 -3.85
CA ALA A 526 -25.48 -12.11 -4.13
C ALA A 526 -24.95 -10.75 -4.61
N ASP A 527 -23.80 -10.33 -4.08
CA ASP A 527 -23.13 -9.07 -4.41
C ASP A 527 -21.61 -9.22 -4.22
N ALA A 528 -20.87 -9.20 -5.32
CA ALA A 528 -19.42 -9.24 -5.29
C ALA A 528 -18.75 -7.84 -5.28
N SER A 529 -19.53 -6.75 -5.40
CA SER A 529 -19.00 -5.39 -5.58
C SER A 529 -18.24 -4.85 -4.36
N ILE A 530 -18.46 -5.45 -3.19
CA ILE A 530 -17.77 -5.12 -1.94
C ILE A 530 -16.36 -5.73 -1.85
N PHE A 531 -15.98 -6.59 -2.80
CA PHE A 531 -14.67 -7.23 -2.85
C PHE A 531 -13.81 -6.66 -3.97
N ARG A 532 -12.51 -6.91 -3.86
CA ARG A 532 -11.52 -6.62 -4.90
C ARG A 532 -10.52 -7.77 -4.99
N PRO A 533 -9.77 -7.90 -6.10
CA PRO A 533 -8.59 -8.75 -6.13
C PRO A 533 -7.67 -8.50 -4.93
N GLU A 534 -6.93 -9.53 -4.53
CA GLU A 534 -5.95 -9.51 -3.43
C GLU A 534 -6.58 -9.42 -2.02
N GLN A 535 -7.90 -9.18 -1.93
CA GLN A 535 -8.66 -9.21 -0.69
C GLN A 535 -8.73 -10.64 -0.13
N THR A 536 -8.34 -10.80 1.13
CA THR A 536 -8.66 -12.02 1.89
C THR A 536 -10.14 -12.02 2.26
N LEU A 537 -10.84 -13.14 2.07
CA LEU A 537 -12.23 -13.33 2.49
C LEU A 537 -12.40 -14.59 3.31
N HIS A 538 -13.42 -14.59 4.14
CA HIS A 538 -13.80 -15.71 5.01
C HIS A 538 -15.25 -16.08 4.74
N ILE A 539 -15.50 -17.38 4.68
CA ILE A 539 -16.80 -17.94 4.37
C ILE A 539 -17.27 -18.67 5.61
N TYR A 540 -18.44 -18.31 6.10
CA TYR A 540 -19.05 -18.82 7.33
C TYR A 540 -20.34 -19.55 7.01
N SER A 541 -20.69 -20.52 7.86
CA SER A 541 -22.03 -21.12 7.85
C SER A 541 -23.11 -20.06 8.12
N GLY A 542 -24.24 -20.16 7.41
CA GLY A 542 -25.36 -19.22 7.54
C GLY A 542 -26.43 -19.68 8.54
N PRO A 543 -27.33 -18.78 8.97
CA PRO A 543 -27.34 -17.33 8.73
C PRO A 543 -26.48 -16.53 9.71
N ASP A 544 -26.14 -17.09 10.88
CA ASP A 544 -25.45 -16.36 11.96
C ASP A 544 -24.02 -15.94 11.58
N GLY A 545 -23.36 -16.68 10.68
CA GLY A 545 -22.07 -16.31 10.14
C GLY A 545 -20.94 -16.34 11.16
N LEU A 546 -20.96 -17.32 12.08
CA LEU A 546 -20.01 -17.46 13.19
C LEU A 546 -19.01 -18.62 13.01
N ALA A 547 -19.47 -19.79 12.55
CA ALA A 547 -18.58 -20.92 12.27
C ALA A 547 -17.96 -20.79 10.88
N ARG A 548 -16.64 -20.61 10.84
CA ARG A 548 -15.85 -20.42 9.61
C ARG A 548 -15.69 -21.76 8.90
N LEU A 549 -16.05 -21.79 7.62
CA LEU A 549 -15.91 -22.93 6.72
C LEU A 549 -14.60 -22.85 5.92
N SER A 550 -14.24 -21.66 5.44
CA SER A 550 -13.10 -21.49 4.53
C SER A 550 -12.53 -20.08 4.59
N THR A 551 -11.24 -19.95 4.27
CA THR A 551 -10.59 -18.67 3.94
C THR A 551 -10.04 -18.75 2.53
N GLN A 552 -10.21 -17.67 1.76
CA GLN A 552 -9.73 -17.56 0.39
C GLN A 552 -9.13 -16.19 0.13
N VAL A 553 -8.34 -16.08 -0.94
CA VAL A 553 -7.85 -14.79 -1.46
C VAL A 553 -8.42 -14.60 -2.86
N VAL A 554 -9.01 -13.43 -3.10
CA VAL A 554 -9.61 -13.11 -4.40
C VAL A 554 -8.52 -12.94 -5.46
N ALA A 555 -8.62 -13.69 -6.56
CA ALA A 555 -7.81 -13.51 -7.76
C ALA A 555 -8.46 -12.52 -8.73
N SER A 556 -9.76 -12.69 -9.00
CA SER A 556 -10.52 -11.85 -9.91
C SER A 556 -12.02 -11.91 -9.61
N ILE A 557 -12.75 -10.92 -10.12
CA ILE A 557 -14.21 -10.81 -9.98
C ILE A 557 -14.79 -10.56 -11.36
N ALA A 558 -15.82 -11.33 -11.73
CA ALA A 558 -16.57 -11.16 -12.97
C ALA A 558 -18.08 -11.23 -12.66
N GLY A 559 -18.75 -10.07 -12.69
CA GLY A 559 -20.11 -9.94 -12.17
C GLY A 559 -20.15 -10.36 -10.69
N ASN A 560 -21.01 -11.32 -10.37
CA ASN A 560 -21.16 -11.88 -9.03
C ASN A 560 -20.34 -13.17 -8.79
N VAL A 561 -19.41 -13.49 -9.68
CA VAL A 561 -18.51 -14.64 -9.54
C VAL A 561 -17.17 -14.17 -8.99
N ILE A 562 -16.77 -14.75 -7.86
CA ILE A 562 -15.46 -14.52 -7.25
C ILE A 562 -14.58 -15.72 -7.59
N THR A 563 -13.43 -15.47 -8.22
CA THR A 563 -12.38 -16.48 -8.44
C THR A 563 -11.29 -16.33 -7.39
N TYR A 564 -10.83 -17.45 -6.82
CA TYR A 564 -9.76 -17.52 -5.84
C TYR A 564 -8.40 -17.73 -6.48
N GLN A 565 -7.35 -17.35 -5.75
CA GLN A 565 -5.96 -17.65 -6.14
C GLN A 565 -5.61 -19.13 -5.96
N GLY A 566 -6.36 -19.85 -5.11
CA GLY A 566 -6.17 -21.27 -4.81
C GLY A 566 -7.38 -22.13 -5.14
N LEU A 567 -7.32 -23.38 -4.70
CA LEU A 567 -8.38 -24.39 -4.84
C LEU A 567 -8.88 -24.81 -3.45
N SER A 568 -10.18 -25.11 -3.34
CA SER A 568 -10.80 -25.57 -2.10
C SER A 568 -11.67 -26.80 -2.34
N ALA A 569 -11.53 -27.81 -1.50
CA ALA A 569 -12.43 -28.98 -1.45
C ALA A 569 -13.57 -28.81 -0.43
N VAL A 570 -13.66 -27.65 0.23
CA VAL A 570 -14.67 -27.40 1.27
C VAL A 570 -16.06 -27.27 0.63
N VAL A 571 -17.03 -28.01 1.14
CA VAL A 571 -18.44 -27.83 0.77
C VAL A 571 -18.97 -26.53 1.39
N LEU A 572 -19.51 -25.66 0.54
CA LEU A 572 -20.05 -24.36 0.91
C LEU A 572 -21.54 -24.32 0.55
N PRO A 573 -22.45 -24.48 1.52
CA PRO A 573 -23.89 -24.40 1.28
C PRO A 573 -24.33 -23.03 0.75
N ALA A 574 -25.39 -23.00 -0.06
CA ALA A 574 -26.07 -21.74 -0.38
C ALA A 574 -26.55 -21.05 0.91
N GLY A 575 -26.47 -19.72 0.95
CA GLY A 575 -26.73 -18.93 2.16
C GLY A 575 -25.54 -18.82 3.12
N SER A 576 -24.41 -19.49 2.85
CA SER A 576 -23.15 -19.23 3.58
C SER A 576 -22.76 -17.75 3.45
N VAL A 577 -22.26 -17.16 4.52
CA VAL A 577 -21.95 -15.74 4.58
C VAL A 577 -20.48 -15.49 4.21
N VAL A 578 -20.24 -14.58 3.27
CA VAL A 578 -18.91 -14.22 2.78
C VAL A 578 -18.54 -12.84 3.32
N ARG A 579 -17.42 -12.76 4.04
CA ARG A 579 -16.94 -11.54 4.68
C ARG A 579 -15.55 -11.16 4.18
N PRO A 580 -15.28 -9.88 3.88
CA PRO A 580 -13.93 -9.42 3.63
C PRO A 580 -13.16 -9.31 4.95
N ALA A 581 -11.87 -9.67 4.92
CA ALA A 581 -10.98 -9.44 6.03
C ALA A 581 -10.60 -7.95 6.13
N PRO A 582 -10.64 -7.32 7.31
CA PRO A 582 -10.14 -5.95 7.47
C PRO A 582 -8.62 -5.84 7.32
N CYS A 583 -7.90 -6.93 7.62
CA CYS A 583 -6.44 -7.03 7.55
C CYS A 583 -6.02 -8.49 7.23
N VAL A 584 -4.71 -8.74 7.06
CA VAL A 584 -4.16 -10.10 6.89
C VAL A 584 -4.11 -10.79 8.25
N GLY A 585 -5.23 -11.36 8.66
CA GLY A 585 -5.52 -11.71 10.06
C GLY A 585 -5.40 -13.17 10.49
N GLU A 586 -4.88 -14.08 9.67
CA GLU A 586 -5.00 -15.53 9.94
C GLU A 586 -3.72 -16.25 10.39
N LEU A 587 -2.57 -15.59 10.38
CA LEU A 587 -1.30 -16.19 10.82
C LEU A 587 -0.75 -15.47 12.05
N SER A 588 -0.43 -16.25 13.09
CA SER A 588 -0.04 -15.78 14.43
C SER A 588 1.44 -15.34 14.51
N PRO A 589 1.78 -14.26 15.25
CA PRO A 589 0.87 -13.34 15.93
C PRO A 589 0.32 -12.28 14.96
N VAL A 590 -1.00 -12.06 15.02
CA VAL A 590 -1.72 -11.18 14.10
C VAL A 590 -1.62 -9.72 14.55
N SER A 591 -1.30 -8.81 13.63
CA SER A 591 -1.41 -7.36 13.85
C SER A 591 -2.44 -6.75 12.90
N PHE A 592 -3.48 -6.15 13.47
CA PHE A 592 -4.48 -5.32 12.80
C PHE A 592 -3.89 -3.92 12.63
N ILE A 593 -3.31 -3.68 11.45
CA ILE A 593 -2.65 -2.41 11.13
C ILE A 593 -2.53 -2.18 9.64
N HIS A 594 -2.34 -3.24 8.85
CA HIS A 594 -2.24 -3.14 7.41
C HIS A 594 -3.61 -3.31 6.77
N PRO A 595 -4.18 -2.27 6.14
CA PRO A 595 -5.53 -2.32 5.61
C PRO A 595 -5.58 -3.22 4.37
N GLN A 596 -6.55 -4.13 4.35
CA GLN A 596 -6.96 -4.86 3.15
C GLN A 596 -7.94 -4.00 2.32
N PRO A 597 -8.22 -4.35 1.05
CA PRO A 597 -9.03 -3.53 0.13
C PRO A 597 -10.31 -2.91 0.71
N ILE A 598 -11.12 -3.66 1.47
CA ILE A 598 -12.34 -3.14 2.12
C ILE A 598 -12.05 -1.96 3.08
N MET A 599 -10.97 -2.06 3.85
CA MET A 599 -10.54 -0.99 4.75
C MET A 599 -9.87 0.15 4.00
N ILE A 600 -9.16 -0.15 2.92
CA ILE A 600 -8.57 0.87 2.06
C ILE A 600 -9.66 1.78 1.47
N ASP A 601 -10.76 1.19 0.99
CA ASP A 601 -11.90 1.93 0.48
C ASP A 601 -12.62 2.72 1.56
N ARG A 602 -12.81 2.10 2.74
CA ARG A 602 -13.40 2.76 3.90
C ARG A 602 -12.59 3.99 4.31
N ILE A 603 -11.26 3.86 4.42
CA ILE A 603 -10.36 4.97 4.78
C ILE A 603 -10.39 6.05 3.71
N SER A 604 -10.14 5.67 2.44
CA SER A 604 -10.06 6.63 1.33
C SER A 604 -11.37 7.40 1.13
N SER A 605 -12.52 6.76 1.42
CA SER A 605 -13.84 7.38 1.28
C SER A 605 -14.32 8.10 2.53
N GLY A 606 -13.87 7.68 3.71
CA GLY A 606 -14.27 8.26 5.00
C GLY A 606 -13.54 9.56 5.33
N ILE A 607 -12.35 9.81 4.76
CA ILE A 607 -11.67 11.09 4.90
C ILE A 607 -12.30 12.10 3.93
N ALA A 608 -12.94 13.14 4.48
CA ALA A 608 -13.62 14.16 3.68
C ALA A 608 -12.67 14.84 2.68
N GLN A 609 -13.12 15.03 1.43
CA GLN A 609 -12.29 15.67 0.40
C GLN A 609 -12.01 17.16 0.70
N SER A 610 -12.82 17.79 1.55
CA SER A 610 -12.57 19.15 2.05
C SER A 610 -11.30 19.25 2.91
N GLU A 611 -10.82 18.15 3.50
CA GLU A 611 -9.58 18.13 4.27
C GLU A 611 -8.35 18.51 3.43
N LYS A 612 -8.41 18.29 2.11
CA LYS A 612 -7.36 18.72 1.17
C LYS A 612 -7.14 20.23 1.16
N LEU A 613 -8.10 21.04 1.62
CA LEU A 613 -7.91 22.49 1.78
C LEU A 613 -6.79 22.83 2.77
N LYS A 614 -6.44 21.92 3.69
CA LYS A 614 -5.29 22.06 4.59
C LYS A 614 -3.95 22.02 3.87
N PHE A 615 -3.92 21.59 2.60
CA PHE A 615 -2.72 21.65 1.76
C PHE A 615 -2.47 23.04 1.19
N ASN A 616 -3.44 23.94 1.25
CA ASN A 616 -3.25 25.30 0.79
C ASN A 616 -2.35 26.03 1.79
N SER A 617 -1.35 26.74 1.26
CA SER A 617 -0.44 27.60 2.02
C SER A 617 -1.12 28.88 2.46
#